data_AF-A0A0S8DFU7-F1
#
_entry.id   AF-A0A0S8DFU7-F1
#
_cell.length_a   1.000
_cell.length_b   1.000
_cell.length_c   1.000
_cell.angle_alpha   90.00
_cell.angle_beta   90.00
_cell.angle_gamma   90.00
#
_symmetry.space_group_name_H-M   'P 1'
#
loop_
_entity.id
_entity.type
_entity.pdbx_description
1 polymer ?
#
loop_
_entity_poly.entity_id
_entity_poly.type
_entity_poly.pdbx_seq_one_letter_code
_entity_poly.pdbx_strand_id
1 'polypeptide(L)'
;MRKKNPHAKPFKDFRRLISPQDLLSRAGTMMMRKSLKATIWTAGITSSGYLSGYLGLPGFSALQAIAAPFVVGGGMLGIGAGIKYIPRTLSKRLTAIAEANDLNLMEDYKKSQVMQHLNVLWDKVFWYESDIRYTSQQRADERDQITADRKHITDRICKLEPDVLERLGGQSEKDIDDIVMAVMTARPLNNGVEKSRQGFIISSLYALNHALPQSSQAKQIGFRLNLYEDVCDGGYFDESDVKLFEQYIGNTTLADIKSDVGFGKTEAVRQIARKMSWRFWFCLATRKVATGVGRAVKSLNDRYGTDQFNSQVLLWPGEEDAAWMQEFPGAREEVLRLRAMVVKGALGADYDNAVALLERTLLPCFEFATRLRARYDPEYCDGSLDYVCEDSGTNVKNNIVSDLKAYGYRQRDIHRAQAYATNAKNEISLFLDYLKAGGREDLFDDKLALRAAKIAFHIDKNGLKKLFQESGPAASRAEINTEIDKVIAQKQVYSTRLTGLRLHHQLTMLQIAGYKDLAKQLAYSD
;
A
#
# COMPACT_ATOMS: atom_id res chain seq x y z
N MET A 1 17.29 3.49 9.97
CA MET A 1 16.42 2.82 10.96
C MET A 1 15.76 3.88 11.82
N ARG A 2 14.45 4.11 11.62
CA ARG A 2 13.58 5.10 12.28
C ARG A 2 13.77 5.23 13.80
N LYS A 3 13.51 6.41 14.37
CA LYS A 3 13.54 6.63 15.83
C LYS A 3 12.61 5.58 16.43
N LYS A 4 13.07 4.83 17.43
CA LYS A 4 12.17 3.89 18.10
C LYS A 4 11.03 4.75 18.62
N ASN A 5 9.83 4.56 18.09
CA ASN A 5 8.66 5.22 18.63
C ASN A 5 8.57 4.76 20.11
N PRO A 6 8.61 5.66 21.11
CA PRO A 6 8.53 5.27 22.52
C PRO A 6 7.26 4.46 22.83
N HIS A 7 6.23 4.56 21.99
CA HIS A 7 4.98 3.80 22.08
C HIS A 7 5.07 2.42 21.40
N ALA A 8 6.07 2.14 20.56
CA ALA A 8 6.24 0.84 19.91
C ALA A 8 6.65 -0.25 20.93
N LYS A 9 5.67 -1.01 21.42
CA LYS A 9 5.85 -2.12 22.34
C LYS A 9 5.54 -3.43 21.62
N PRO A 10 6.46 -3.98 20.79
CA PRO A 10 6.17 -5.12 19.91
C PRO A 10 5.66 -6.35 20.66
N PHE A 11 6.15 -6.58 21.88
CA PHE A 11 5.64 -7.68 22.70
C PHE A 11 4.20 -7.46 23.21
N LYS A 12 3.85 -6.21 23.55
CA LYS A 12 2.48 -5.84 23.93
C LYS A 12 1.55 -5.95 22.72
N ASP A 13 1.98 -5.48 21.55
CA ASP A 13 1.23 -5.58 20.30
C ASP A 13 1.04 -7.06 19.91
N PHE A 14 2.08 -7.88 20.00
CA PHE A 14 1.97 -9.32 19.76
C PHE A 14 0.97 -9.97 20.71
N ARG A 15 1.01 -9.67 22.01
CA ARG A 15 0.03 -10.18 22.99
C ARG A 15 -1.40 -9.71 22.73
N ARG A 16 -1.58 -8.51 22.17
CA ARG A 16 -2.90 -7.95 21.80
C ARG A 16 -3.48 -8.64 20.55
N LEU A 17 -2.63 -8.81 19.55
CA LEU A 17 -3.00 -9.36 18.24
C LEU A 17 -3.12 -10.89 18.26
N ILE A 18 -2.32 -11.56 19.08
CA ILE A 18 -2.41 -13.02 19.21
C ILE A 18 -3.77 -13.36 19.81
N SER A 19 -4.52 -14.20 19.11
CA SER A 19 -5.76 -14.70 19.65
C SER A 19 -5.43 -15.72 20.75
N PRO A 20 -6.29 -15.87 21.78
CA PRO A 20 -6.19 -17.01 22.69
C PRO A 20 -6.11 -18.34 21.93
N GLN A 21 -6.71 -18.39 20.74
CA GLN A 21 -6.74 -19.54 19.84
C GLN A 21 -5.37 -19.86 19.21
N ASP A 22 -4.50 -18.87 18.99
CA ASP A 22 -3.12 -19.09 18.55
C ASP A 22 -2.24 -19.62 19.69
N LEU A 23 -2.49 -19.13 20.91
CA LEU A 23 -1.85 -19.66 22.12
C LEU A 23 -2.29 -21.10 22.38
N LEU A 24 -3.58 -21.38 22.22
CA LEU A 24 -4.14 -22.73 22.25
C LEU A 24 -3.55 -23.57 21.11
N SER A 25 -3.46 -23.08 19.88
CA SER A 25 -2.82 -23.82 18.78
C SER A 25 -1.35 -24.15 19.06
N ARG A 26 -0.60 -23.26 19.71
CA ARG A 26 0.79 -23.52 20.14
C ARG A 26 0.83 -24.47 21.33
N ALA A 27 -0.04 -24.31 22.32
CA ALA A 27 -0.16 -25.20 23.47
C ALA A 27 -0.54 -26.62 23.01
N GLY A 28 -1.50 -26.75 22.10
CA GLY A 28 -1.89 -27.99 21.45
C GLY A 28 -0.74 -28.60 20.66
N THR A 29 0.02 -27.81 19.88
CA THR A 29 1.23 -28.30 19.19
C THR A 29 2.30 -28.78 20.17
N MET A 30 2.48 -28.08 21.28
CA MET A 30 3.42 -28.45 22.34
C MET A 30 2.96 -29.71 23.09
N MET A 31 1.66 -29.84 23.38
CA MET A 31 1.06 -31.04 23.97
C MET A 31 1.18 -32.23 23.04
N MET A 32 0.93 -32.06 21.74
CA MET A 32 1.14 -33.11 20.72
C MET A 32 2.63 -33.49 20.57
N ARG A 33 3.56 -32.55 20.73
CA ARG A 33 5.01 -32.88 20.75
C ARG A 33 5.44 -33.55 22.05
N LYS A 34 4.83 -33.17 23.18
CA LYS A 34 5.10 -33.75 24.49
C LYS A 34 4.39 -35.10 24.70
N SER A 35 3.30 -35.39 23.98
CA SER A 35 2.58 -36.66 24.11
C SER A 35 3.48 -37.83 23.76
N LEU A 36 4.32 -37.73 22.72
CA LEU A 36 5.31 -38.76 22.38
C LEU A 36 6.30 -39.01 23.54
N LYS A 37 6.81 -37.93 24.15
CA LYS A 37 7.71 -38.04 25.31
C LYS A 37 6.98 -38.64 26.51
N ALA A 38 5.75 -38.22 26.78
CA ALA A 38 4.94 -38.74 27.87
C ALA A 38 4.63 -40.23 27.68
N THR A 39 4.27 -40.68 26.47
CA THR A 39 4.08 -42.10 26.14
C THR A 39 5.33 -42.92 26.43
N ILE A 40 6.50 -42.45 26.00
CA ILE A 40 7.78 -43.16 26.24
C ILE A 40 8.10 -43.21 27.74
N TRP A 41 7.92 -42.10 28.46
CA TRP A 41 8.15 -42.06 29.92
C TRP A 41 7.17 -42.95 30.69
N THR A 42 5.88 -42.88 30.36
CA THR A 42 4.86 -43.74 30.96
C THR A 42 5.14 -45.20 30.65
N ALA A 43 5.55 -45.54 29.43
CA ALA A 43 5.96 -46.90 29.08
C ALA A 43 7.16 -47.36 29.90
N GLY A 44 8.18 -46.51 30.09
CA GLY A 44 9.31 -46.81 30.96
C GLY A 44 8.89 -47.09 32.40
N ILE A 45 8.08 -46.20 33.00
CA ILE A 45 7.59 -46.34 34.38
C ILE A 45 6.72 -47.59 34.53
N THR A 46 5.81 -47.85 33.59
CA THR A 46 4.88 -48.96 33.70
C THR A 46 5.54 -50.30 33.38
N SER A 47 6.50 -50.35 32.46
CA SER A 47 7.35 -51.53 32.24
C SER A 47 8.25 -51.80 33.45
N SER A 48 8.86 -50.78 34.07
CA SER A 48 9.64 -50.97 35.29
C SER A 48 8.77 -51.45 36.46
N GLY A 49 7.56 -50.91 36.63
CA GLY A 49 6.64 -51.36 37.67
C GLY A 49 5.99 -52.73 37.37
N TYR A 50 5.93 -53.16 36.11
CA TYR A 50 5.59 -54.53 35.76
C TYR A 50 6.73 -55.49 36.15
N LEU A 51 7.98 -55.12 35.87
CA LEU A 51 9.16 -55.90 36.24
C LEU A 51 9.38 -55.96 37.76
N SER A 52 9.04 -54.92 38.52
CA SER A 52 9.12 -54.95 39.99
C SER A 52 8.13 -55.93 40.61
N GLY A 53 7.00 -56.21 39.93
CA GLY A 53 6.05 -57.25 40.31
C GLY A 53 6.68 -58.66 40.33
N TYR A 54 7.65 -58.92 39.44
CA TYR A 54 8.42 -60.17 39.45
C TYR A 54 9.41 -60.27 40.61
N LEU A 55 9.71 -59.15 41.27
CA LEU A 55 10.60 -59.08 42.44
C LEU A 55 9.83 -59.07 43.78
N GLY A 56 8.51 -59.33 43.76
CA GLY A 56 7.67 -59.38 44.97
C GLY A 56 7.28 -58.01 45.54
N LEU A 57 7.52 -56.91 44.80
CA LEU A 57 7.09 -55.56 45.17
C LEU A 57 5.74 -55.21 44.53
N PRO A 58 4.93 -54.30 45.13
CA PRO A 58 3.70 -53.83 44.48
C PRO A 58 4.01 -53.22 43.11
N GLY A 59 3.35 -53.72 42.06
CA GLY A 59 3.66 -53.43 40.66
C GLY A 59 2.41 -53.29 39.77
N PHE A 60 2.62 -52.92 38.51
CA PHE A 60 1.54 -52.78 37.52
C PHE A 60 1.18 -54.12 36.89
N SER A 61 -0.10 -54.34 36.56
CA SER A 61 -0.49 -55.52 35.76
C SER A 61 -0.02 -55.39 34.30
N ALA A 62 0.15 -56.50 33.59
CA ALA A 62 0.54 -56.49 32.18
C ALA A 62 -0.40 -55.61 31.32
N LEU A 63 -1.70 -55.66 31.62
CA LEU A 63 -2.71 -54.86 30.93
C LEU A 63 -2.58 -53.37 31.25
N GLN A 64 -2.27 -53.00 32.50
CA GLN A 64 -1.98 -51.62 32.88
C GLN A 64 -0.68 -51.11 32.24
N ALA A 65 0.33 -51.98 32.13
CA ALA A 65 1.62 -51.61 31.55
C ALA A 65 1.54 -51.29 30.07
N ILE A 66 0.64 -51.96 29.36
CA ILE A 66 0.34 -51.71 27.95
C ILE A 66 -0.63 -50.53 27.80
N ALA A 67 -1.72 -50.48 28.58
CA ALA A 67 -2.78 -49.49 28.37
C ALA A 67 -2.42 -48.07 28.81
N ALA A 68 -1.68 -47.91 29.92
CA ALA A 68 -1.40 -46.59 30.48
C ALA A 68 -0.62 -45.65 29.54
N PRO A 69 0.41 -46.10 28.78
CA PRO A 69 1.08 -45.27 27.77
C PRO A 69 0.15 -44.78 26.65
N PHE A 70 -0.82 -45.61 26.23
CA PHE A 70 -1.81 -45.23 25.21
C PHE A 70 -2.86 -44.28 25.75
N VAL A 71 -3.32 -44.45 27.00
CA VAL A 71 -4.28 -43.54 27.63
C VAL A 71 -3.65 -42.17 27.89
N VAL A 72 -2.44 -42.13 28.45
CA VAL A 72 -1.73 -40.87 28.72
C VAL A 72 -1.30 -40.20 27.42
N GLY A 73 -0.69 -40.95 26.51
CA GLY A 73 -0.23 -40.47 25.21
C GLY A 73 -1.38 -40.04 24.30
N GLY A 74 -2.35 -40.92 24.11
CA GLY A 74 -3.55 -40.70 23.29
C GLY A 74 -4.44 -39.61 23.85
N GLY A 75 -4.60 -39.54 25.18
CA GLY A 75 -5.32 -38.45 25.84
C GLY A 75 -4.65 -37.09 25.63
N MET A 76 -3.34 -36.98 25.83
CA MET A 76 -2.60 -35.74 25.56
C MET A 76 -2.62 -35.35 24.08
N LEU A 77 -2.60 -36.34 23.17
CA LEU A 77 -2.69 -36.11 21.73
C LEU A 77 -4.09 -35.63 21.34
N GLY A 78 -5.15 -36.28 21.84
CA GLY A 78 -6.54 -35.92 21.58
C GLY A 78 -6.89 -34.53 22.14
N ILE A 79 -6.53 -34.25 23.39
CA ILE A 79 -6.69 -32.93 24.01
C ILE A 79 -5.86 -31.89 23.24
N GLY A 80 -4.61 -32.22 22.90
CA GLY A 80 -3.73 -31.33 22.12
C GLY A 80 -4.30 -31.02 20.72
N ALA A 81 -4.91 -32.00 20.07
CA ALA A 81 -5.60 -31.84 18.78
C ALA A 81 -6.87 -30.99 18.94
N GLY A 82 -7.72 -31.25 19.94
CA GLY A 82 -8.91 -30.45 20.22
C GLY A 82 -8.57 -28.98 20.50
N ILE A 83 -7.57 -28.74 21.35
CA ILE A 83 -7.03 -27.41 21.66
C ILE A 83 -6.45 -26.72 20.42
N LYS A 84 -5.89 -27.47 19.46
CA LYS A 84 -5.30 -26.90 18.25
C LYS A 84 -6.33 -26.59 17.16
N TYR A 85 -7.27 -27.50 16.92
CA TYR A 85 -8.11 -27.49 15.73
C TYR A 85 -9.46 -26.79 15.95
N ILE A 86 -10.11 -26.96 17.12
CA ILE A 86 -11.40 -26.31 17.41
C ILE A 86 -11.30 -24.77 17.38
N PRO A 87 -10.27 -24.15 17.99
CA PRO A 87 -10.16 -22.70 17.93
C PRO A 87 -9.83 -22.20 16.51
N ARG A 88 -9.06 -22.97 15.73
CA ARG A 88 -8.75 -22.65 14.33
C ARG A 88 -9.98 -22.69 13.44
N THR A 89 -10.86 -23.67 13.61
CA THR A 89 -12.10 -23.74 12.83
C THR A 89 -13.04 -22.59 13.19
N LEU A 90 -13.12 -22.21 14.47
CA LEU A 90 -13.91 -21.06 14.91
C LEU A 90 -13.39 -19.71 14.37
N SER A 91 -12.07 -19.46 14.40
CA SER A 91 -11.52 -18.23 13.79
C SER A 91 -11.68 -18.23 12.27
N LYS A 92 -11.46 -19.36 11.59
CA LYS A 92 -11.72 -19.45 10.15
C LYS A 92 -13.18 -19.15 9.82
N ARG A 93 -14.12 -19.66 10.61
CA ARG A 93 -15.55 -19.36 10.42
C ARG A 93 -15.84 -17.88 10.60
N LEU A 94 -15.26 -17.20 11.59
CA LEU A 94 -15.48 -15.77 11.80
C LEU A 94 -14.84 -14.90 10.73
N THR A 95 -13.64 -15.25 10.26
CA THR A 95 -13.02 -14.60 9.10
C THR A 95 -13.87 -14.81 7.85
N ALA A 96 -14.33 -16.03 7.59
CA ALA A 96 -15.23 -16.32 6.47
C ALA A 96 -16.58 -15.60 6.58
N ILE A 97 -17.11 -15.40 7.79
CA ILE A 97 -18.30 -14.56 7.99
C ILE A 97 -17.99 -13.11 7.61
N ALA A 98 -16.86 -12.55 8.05
CA ALA A 98 -16.52 -11.17 7.67
C ALA A 98 -16.32 -11.02 6.15
N GLU A 99 -15.61 -11.96 5.51
CA GLU A 99 -15.43 -12.00 4.06
C GLU A 99 -16.75 -12.19 3.31
N ALA A 100 -17.63 -13.07 3.79
CA ALA A 100 -18.97 -13.27 3.22
C ALA A 100 -19.95 -12.12 3.51
N ASN A 101 -19.56 -11.19 4.39
CA ASN A 101 -20.30 -9.97 4.69
C ASN A 101 -19.43 -8.75 4.32
N ASP A 102 -18.88 -8.76 3.11
CA ASP A 102 -18.34 -7.58 2.43
C ASP A 102 -17.04 -6.98 3.00
N LEU A 103 -16.25 -7.73 3.77
CA LEU A 103 -14.94 -7.24 4.22
C LEU A 103 -13.98 -7.00 3.03
N ASN A 104 -14.01 -7.88 2.03
CA ASN A 104 -13.25 -7.71 0.80
C ASN A 104 -13.72 -6.48 0.00
N LEU A 105 -15.00 -6.10 0.11
CA LEU A 105 -15.57 -4.89 -0.53
C LEU A 105 -15.15 -3.58 0.16
N MET A 106 -14.24 -3.62 1.15
CA MET A 106 -13.53 -2.42 1.60
C MET A 106 -12.63 -1.83 0.51
N GLU A 107 -12.45 -2.52 -0.63
CA GLU A 107 -11.88 -1.91 -1.84
C GLU A 107 -12.72 -0.74 -2.34
N ASP A 108 -14.05 -0.79 -2.20
CA ASP A 108 -14.95 0.26 -2.67
C ASP A 108 -14.81 1.54 -1.84
N TYR A 109 -14.49 1.41 -0.55
CA TYR A 109 -14.08 2.58 0.24
C TYR A 109 -12.81 3.21 -0.32
N LYS A 110 -11.82 2.40 -0.75
CA LYS A 110 -10.60 2.96 -1.36
C LYS A 110 -10.90 3.63 -2.70
N LYS A 111 -11.81 3.06 -3.50
CA LYS A 111 -12.29 3.66 -4.76
C LYS A 111 -13.08 4.96 -4.50
N SER A 112 -13.82 5.08 -3.40
CA SER A 112 -14.53 6.33 -3.05
C SER A 112 -13.57 7.50 -2.78
N GLN A 113 -12.32 7.22 -2.41
CA GLN A 113 -11.27 8.23 -2.21
C GLN A 113 -10.53 8.63 -3.51
N VAL A 114 -11.00 8.19 -4.68
CA VAL A 114 -10.33 8.40 -5.98
C VAL A 114 -9.93 9.85 -6.22
N MET A 115 -10.80 10.81 -5.92
CA MET A 115 -10.49 12.23 -6.15
C MET A 115 -9.31 12.73 -5.33
N GLN A 116 -9.21 12.29 -4.07
CA GLN A 116 -8.09 12.65 -3.21
C GLN A 116 -6.80 11.99 -3.69
N HIS A 117 -6.88 10.70 -4.08
CA HIS A 117 -5.74 9.98 -4.62
C HIS A 117 -5.22 10.63 -5.92
N LEU A 118 -6.10 10.92 -6.87
CA LEU A 118 -5.75 11.53 -8.15
C LEU A 118 -5.07 12.90 -7.96
N ASN A 119 -5.55 13.72 -7.03
CA ASN A 119 -4.89 15.00 -6.71
C ASN A 119 -3.45 14.81 -6.24
N VAL A 120 -3.22 13.86 -5.34
CA VAL A 120 -1.87 13.54 -4.86
C VAL A 120 -0.99 12.97 -5.98
N LEU A 121 -1.56 12.11 -6.84
CA LEU A 121 -0.85 11.54 -7.98
C LEU A 121 -0.48 12.62 -9.02
N TRP A 122 -1.34 13.61 -9.25
CA TRP A 122 -0.99 14.78 -10.04
C TRP A 122 0.23 15.48 -9.46
N ASP A 123 0.16 15.86 -8.17
CA ASP A 123 1.20 16.65 -7.53
C ASP A 123 2.57 15.97 -7.48
N LYS A 124 2.57 14.64 -7.33
CA LYS A 124 3.79 13.86 -7.07
C LYS A 124 4.30 13.07 -8.26
N VAL A 125 3.48 12.89 -9.31
CA VAL A 125 3.81 12.04 -10.46
C VAL A 125 3.55 12.77 -11.77
N PHE A 126 2.31 13.16 -12.05
CA PHE A 126 1.90 13.57 -13.39
C PHE A 126 2.17 15.04 -13.72
N TRP A 127 2.28 15.92 -12.72
CA TRP A 127 2.67 17.31 -12.95
C TRP A 127 4.03 17.40 -13.69
N TYR A 128 5.01 16.58 -13.30
CA TYR A 128 6.33 16.55 -13.97
C TYR A 128 6.28 15.96 -15.38
N GLU A 129 5.31 15.08 -15.66
CA GLU A 129 5.10 14.58 -17.02
C GLU A 129 4.51 15.66 -17.92
N SER A 130 3.60 16.48 -17.37
CA SER A 130 3.08 17.66 -18.05
C SER A 130 4.18 18.71 -18.24
N ASP A 131 4.97 19.00 -17.20
CA ASP A 131 5.99 20.06 -17.28
C ASP A 131 7.09 19.80 -18.30
N ILE A 132 7.39 18.53 -18.54
CA ILE A 132 8.33 18.15 -19.58
C ILE A 132 7.78 18.35 -21.00
N ARG A 133 6.45 18.27 -21.17
CA ARG A 133 5.81 18.24 -22.49
C ARG A 133 5.17 19.58 -22.87
N TYR A 134 4.78 20.37 -21.89
CA TYR A 134 3.96 21.55 -22.08
C TYR A 134 4.51 22.76 -21.33
N THR A 135 4.33 23.93 -21.92
CA THR A 135 4.63 25.21 -21.30
C THR A 135 3.57 25.57 -20.25
N SER A 136 3.90 26.43 -19.28
CA SER A 136 2.93 26.92 -18.29
C SER A 136 1.71 27.58 -18.95
N GLN A 137 1.90 28.28 -20.07
CA GLN A 137 0.78 28.87 -20.82
C GLN A 137 -0.17 27.80 -21.35
N GLN A 138 0.35 26.74 -22.00
CA GLN A 138 -0.49 25.65 -22.51
C GLN A 138 -1.25 24.91 -21.40
N ARG A 139 -0.66 24.79 -20.20
CA ARG A 139 -1.34 24.22 -19.03
C ARG A 139 -2.46 25.13 -18.53
N ALA A 140 -2.21 26.44 -18.47
CA ALA A 140 -3.21 27.45 -18.11
C ALA A 140 -4.36 27.47 -19.13
N ASP A 141 -4.06 27.47 -20.43
CA ASP A 141 -5.06 27.48 -21.51
C ASP A 141 -6.00 26.28 -21.41
N GLU A 142 -5.46 25.07 -21.17
CA GLU A 142 -6.30 23.87 -21.01
C GLU A 142 -7.17 23.95 -19.75
N ARG A 143 -6.62 24.41 -18.63
CA ARG A 143 -7.38 24.59 -17.39
C ARG A 143 -8.52 25.59 -17.58
N ASP A 144 -8.24 26.71 -18.23
CA ASP A 144 -9.20 27.79 -18.43
C ASP A 144 -10.30 27.33 -19.40
N GLN A 145 -9.93 26.56 -20.44
CA GLN A 145 -10.89 25.91 -21.33
C GLN A 145 -11.80 24.92 -20.59
N ILE A 146 -11.23 24.02 -19.77
CA ILE A 146 -12.01 23.05 -18.98
C ILE A 146 -12.96 23.77 -18.00
N THR A 147 -12.51 24.89 -17.42
CA THR A 147 -13.33 25.71 -16.52
C THR A 147 -14.49 26.35 -17.26
N ALA A 148 -14.25 26.88 -18.46
CA ALA A 148 -15.28 27.43 -19.32
C ALA A 148 -16.30 26.34 -19.75
N ASP A 149 -15.82 25.15 -20.10
CA ASP A 149 -16.66 24.02 -20.49
C ASP A 149 -17.53 23.54 -19.32
N ARG A 150 -16.95 23.40 -18.13
CA ARG A 150 -17.70 23.05 -16.90
C ARG A 150 -18.82 24.04 -16.64
N LYS A 151 -18.52 25.35 -16.70
CA LYS A 151 -19.51 26.41 -16.53
C LYS A 151 -20.61 26.31 -17.59
N HIS A 152 -20.24 26.13 -18.86
CA HIS A 152 -21.20 25.97 -19.94
C HIS A 152 -22.12 24.78 -19.73
N ILE A 153 -21.58 23.61 -19.38
CA ILE A 153 -22.36 22.39 -19.12
C ILE A 153 -23.29 22.60 -17.91
N THR A 154 -22.79 23.22 -16.84
CA THR A 154 -23.59 23.57 -15.65
C THR A 154 -24.78 24.46 -16.03
N ASP A 155 -24.52 25.55 -16.76
CA ASP A 155 -25.57 26.48 -17.23
C ASP A 155 -26.61 25.79 -18.14
N ARG A 156 -26.22 24.74 -18.86
CA ARG A 156 -27.13 23.94 -19.71
C ARG A 156 -27.95 22.96 -18.88
N ILE A 157 -27.35 22.28 -17.91
CA ILE A 157 -28.05 21.34 -17.02
C ILE A 157 -29.07 22.09 -16.16
N CYS A 158 -28.70 23.23 -15.58
CA CYS A 158 -29.61 24.06 -14.77
C CYS A 158 -30.83 24.61 -15.55
N LYS A 159 -30.82 24.56 -16.88
CA LYS A 159 -31.94 24.98 -17.75
C LYS A 159 -32.82 23.82 -18.22
N LEU A 160 -32.51 22.58 -17.84
CA LEU A 160 -33.37 21.44 -18.12
C LEU A 160 -34.69 21.54 -17.36
N GLU A 161 -35.73 20.88 -17.88
CA GLU A 161 -37.04 20.85 -17.22
C GLU A 161 -36.92 20.18 -15.84
N PRO A 162 -37.66 20.66 -14.80
CA PRO A 162 -37.51 20.15 -13.43
C PRO A 162 -37.73 18.63 -13.29
N ASP A 163 -38.63 18.05 -14.08
CA ASP A 163 -38.90 16.60 -14.10
C ASP A 163 -37.73 15.80 -14.71
N VAL A 164 -37.04 16.35 -15.70
CA VAL A 164 -35.80 15.78 -16.25
C VAL A 164 -34.68 15.86 -15.23
N LEU A 165 -34.51 17.00 -14.56
CA LEU A 165 -33.51 17.16 -13.50
C LEU A 165 -33.75 16.18 -12.35
N GLU A 166 -35.00 16.02 -11.90
CA GLU A 166 -35.37 15.07 -10.87
C GLU A 166 -35.03 13.63 -11.29
N ARG A 167 -35.32 13.24 -12.54
CA ARG A 167 -34.96 11.91 -13.07
C ARG A 167 -33.45 11.67 -13.17
N LEU A 168 -32.68 12.73 -13.38
CA LEU A 168 -31.21 12.68 -13.36
C LEU A 168 -30.63 12.74 -11.93
N GLY A 169 -31.48 12.90 -10.91
CA GLY A 169 -31.07 13.04 -9.51
C GLY A 169 -30.59 14.44 -9.12
N GLY A 170 -30.78 15.46 -9.95
CA GLY A 170 -30.33 16.84 -9.75
C GLY A 170 -31.14 17.63 -8.71
N GLN A 171 -31.13 17.19 -7.45
CA GLN A 171 -31.93 17.80 -6.37
C GLN A 171 -31.18 18.89 -5.59
N SER A 172 -29.85 18.91 -5.70
CA SER A 172 -28.97 19.86 -5.02
C SER A 172 -27.85 20.35 -5.94
N GLU A 173 -27.16 21.43 -5.56
CA GLU A 173 -25.98 21.92 -6.29
C GLU A 173 -24.90 20.83 -6.44
N LYS A 174 -24.75 19.98 -5.43
CA LYS A 174 -23.84 18.83 -5.46
C LYS A 174 -24.24 17.83 -6.54
N ASP A 175 -25.53 17.50 -6.63
CA ASP A 175 -26.01 16.54 -7.65
C ASP A 175 -25.83 17.09 -9.06
N ILE A 176 -26.04 18.39 -9.25
CA ILE A 176 -25.75 19.06 -10.53
C ILE A 176 -24.26 18.92 -10.87
N ASP A 177 -23.37 19.14 -9.90
CA ASP A 177 -21.93 18.98 -10.12
C ASP A 177 -21.54 17.54 -10.46
N ASP A 178 -22.16 16.56 -9.82
CA ASP A 178 -21.96 15.13 -10.11
C ASP A 178 -22.43 14.79 -11.54
N ILE A 179 -23.57 15.32 -11.99
CA ILE A 179 -24.04 15.18 -13.38
C ILE A 179 -23.07 15.84 -14.36
N VAL A 180 -22.61 17.06 -14.07
CA VAL A 180 -21.61 17.77 -14.90
C VAL A 180 -20.33 16.93 -15.01
N MET A 181 -19.83 16.39 -13.90
CA MET A 181 -18.64 15.55 -13.89
C MET A 181 -18.84 14.27 -14.69
N ALA A 182 -20.01 13.62 -14.59
CA ALA A 182 -20.34 12.44 -15.39
C ALA A 182 -20.32 12.75 -16.90
N VAL A 183 -20.83 13.91 -17.32
CA VAL A 183 -20.78 14.36 -18.73
C VAL A 183 -19.33 14.62 -19.16
N MET A 184 -18.55 15.34 -18.36
CA MET A 184 -17.17 15.68 -18.70
C MET A 184 -16.27 14.44 -18.77
N THR A 185 -16.57 13.41 -17.99
CA THR A 185 -15.81 12.15 -17.93
C THR A 185 -16.37 11.06 -18.83
N ALA A 186 -17.32 11.37 -19.72
CA ALA A 186 -17.85 10.40 -20.69
C ALA A 186 -16.84 10.05 -21.79
N ARG A 187 -15.80 10.87 -21.97
CA ARG A 187 -14.72 10.68 -22.96
C ARG A 187 -13.39 11.17 -22.38
N PRO A 188 -12.25 10.64 -22.85
CA PRO A 188 -10.96 11.23 -22.53
C PRO A 188 -10.81 12.56 -23.25
N LEU A 189 -10.07 13.51 -22.66
CA LEU A 189 -9.85 14.80 -23.31
C LEU A 189 -8.94 14.67 -24.53
N ASN A 190 -7.87 13.88 -24.41
CA ASN A 190 -7.00 13.52 -25.52
C ASN A 190 -6.33 12.16 -25.28
N ASN A 191 -5.55 11.69 -26.26
CA ASN A 191 -4.82 10.42 -26.23
C ASN A 191 -3.34 10.57 -25.81
N GLY A 192 -2.97 11.73 -25.27
CA GLY A 192 -1.65 12.06 -24.75
C GLY A 192 -1.67 12.28 -23.24
N VAL A 193 -0.52 12.64 -22.67
CA VAL A 193 -0.47 13.06 -21.26
C VAL A 193 -1.19 14.40 -21.14
N GLU A 194 -2.07 14.53 -20.16
CA GLU A 194 -2.85 15.75 -19.95
C GLU A 194 -1.97 16.93 -19.50
N LYS A 195 -2.33 18.15 -19.93
CA LYS A 195 -1.53 19.35 -19.66
C LYS A 195 -1.82 19.90 -18.26
N SER A 196 -3.06 19.85 -17.83
CA SER A 196 -3.55 20.45 -16.58
C SER A 196 -4.00 19.39 -15.58
N ARG A 197 -4.12 19.80 -14.31
CA ARG A 197 -4.65 18.95 -13.23
C ARG A 197 -6.06 18.49 -13.54
N GLN A 198 -6.90 19.43 -13.98
CA GLN A 198 -8.30 19.19 -14.30
C GLN A 198 -8.39 18.20 -15.46
N GLY A 199 -7.53 18.35 -16.47
CA GLY A 199 -7.49 17.40 -17.58
C GLY A 199 -7.09 15.99 -17.14
N PHE A 200 -6.04 15.89 -16.32
CA PHE A 200 -5.62 14.61 -15.73
C PHE A 200 -6.74 13.94 -14.92
N ILE A 201 -7.46 14.71 -14.10
CA ILE A 201 -8.58 14.18 -13.31
C ILE A 201 -9.69 13.67 -14.23
N ILE A 202 -10.11 14.45 -15.23
CA ILE A 202 -11.18 14.07 -16.16
C ILE A 202 -10.82 12.77 -16.89
N SER A 203 -9.63 12.71 -17.49
CA SER A 203 -9.19 11.53 -18.24
C SER A 203 -8.95 10.33 -17.32
N SER A 204 -8.50 10.54 -16.09
CA SER A 204 -8.37 9.44 -15.10
C SER A 204 -9.73 8.90 -14.67
N LEU A 205 -10.71 9.77 -14.39
CA LEU A 205 -12.07 9.35 -14.03
C LEU A 205 -12.75 8.64 -15.19
N TYR A 206 -12.59 9.13 -16.43
CA TYR A 206 -13.01 8.40 -17.62
C TYR A 206 -12.44 6.98 -17.60
N ALA A 207 -11.13 6.86 -17.41
CA ALA A 207 -10.43 5.59 -17.41
C ALA A 207 -10.95 4.62 -16.33
N LEU A 208 -11.21 5.12 -15.13
CA LEU A 208 -11.60 4.33 -13.97
C LEU A 208 -13.10 3.98 -13.95
N ASN A 209 -13.95 4.80 -14.58
CA ASN A 209 -15.38 4.56 -14.70
C ASN A 209 -15.73 3.56 -15.81
N HIS A 210 -14.81 3.31 -16.74
CA HIS A 210 -15.05 2.40 -17.86
C HIS A 210 -14.32 1.08 -17.66
N ALA A 211 -15.03 -0.04 -17.82
CA ALA A 211 -14.47 -1.40 -17.77
C ALA A 211 -13.65 -1.72 -19.04
N LEU A 212 -12.51 -1.06 -19.22
CA LEU A 212 -11.62 -1.23 -20.36
C LEU A 212 -10.41 -2.08 -19.98
N PRO A 213 -9.88 -2.92 -20.90
CA PRO A 213 -8.57 -3.51 -20.71
C PRO A 213 -7.50 -2.42 -20.53
N GLN A 214 -6.59 -2.60 -19.56
CA GLN A 214 -5.58 -1.61 -19.18
C GLN A 214 -4.70 -1.11 -20.35
N SER A 215 -4.42 -1.96 -21.33
CA SER A 215 -3.69 -1.58 -22.54
C SER A 215 -4.47 -0.62 -23.44
N SER A 216 -5.79 -0.83 -23.55
CA SER A 216 -6.69 0.01 -24.33
C SER A 216 -6.92 1.34 -23.62
N GLN A 217 -7.14 1.29 -22.31
CA GLN A 217 -7.27 2.46 -21.45
C GLN A 217 -6.03 3.37 -21.57
N ALA A 218 -4.82 2.82 -21.42
CA ALA A 218 -3.59 3.59 -21.54
C ALA A 218 -3.38 4.21 -22.92
N LYS A 219 -3.87 3.56 -23.98
CA LYS A 219 -3.86 4.12 -25.34
C LYS A 219 -4.87 5.26 -25.51
N GLN A 220 -5.99 5.21 -24.79
CA GLN A 220 -7.05 6.21 -24.89
C GLN A 220 -6.74 7.47 -24.09
N ILE A 221 -6.11 7.35 -22.91
CA ILE A 221 -5.78 8.50 -22.04
C ILE A 221 -4.31 8.93 -22.10
N GLY A 222 -3.45 8.21 -22.83
CA GLY A 222 -2.04 8.55 -22.98
C GLY A 222 -1.11 8.27 -21.79
N PHE A 223 -1.63 7.75 -20.68
CA PHE A 223 -0.87 7.32 -19.49
C PHE A 223 -1.44 6.06 -18.84
N ARG A 224 -0.69 5.46 -17.89
CA ARG A 224 -1.06 4.18 -17.27
C ARG A 224 -1.55 4.37 -15.83
N LEU A 225 -2.74 3.84 -15.53
CA LEU A 225 -3.30 3.78 -14.17
C LEU A 225 -3.34 2.36 -13.59
N ASN A 226 -2.82 1.36 -14.31
CA ASN A 226 -2.87 -0.05 -13.89
C ASN A 226 -2.31 -0.33 -12.48
N LEU A 227 -1.25 0.37 -12.07
CA LEU A 227 -0.72 0.24 -10.70
C LEU A 227 -1.67 0.83 -9.65
N TYR A 228 -2.39 1.90 -9.99
CA TYR A 228 -3.36 2.52 -9.10
C TYR A 228 -4.61 1.64 -8.94
N GLU A 229 -5.14 1.13 -10.06
CA GLU A 229 -6.29 0.20 -10.06
C GLU A 229 -5.99 -1.05 -9.25
N ASP A 230 -4.85 -1.70 -9.47
CA ASP A 230 -4.47 -2.90 -8.74
C ASP A 230 -4.32 -2.65 -7.23
N VAL A 231 -3.95 -1.43 -6.81
CA VAL A 231 -3.98 -1.05 -5.38
C VAL A 231 -5.41 -0.86 -4.88
N CYS A 232 -6.31 -0.36 -5.72
CA CYS A 232 -7.73 -0.21 -5.38
C CYS A 232 -8.41 -1.56 -5.16
N ASP A 233 -8.01 -2.61 -5.87
CA ASP A 233 -8.49 -3.99 -5.72
C ASP A 233 -8.08 -4.67 -4.38
N GLY A 234 -7.48 -3.93 -3.45
CA GLY A 234 -7.14 -4.41 -2.11
C GLY A 234 -7.96 -3.68 -1.05
N GLY A 235 -8.79 -4.39 -0.30
CA GLY A 235 -9.62 -3.78 0.75
C GLY A 235 -8.85 -3.41 2.02
N TYR A 236 -9.10 -2.23 2.59
CA TYR A 236 -8.46 -1.87 3.87
C TYR A 236 -8.80 -2.88 4.97
N PHE A 237 -7.78 -3.26 5.75
CA PHE A 237 -7.85 -4.27 6.81
C PHE A 237 -8.17 -5.69 6.34
N ASP A 238 -8.25 -5.93 5.03
CA ASP A 238 -8.39 -7.24 4.45
C ASP A 238 -7.01 -7.89 4.18
N GLU A 239 -6.95 -9.22 4.14
CA GLU A 239 -5.70 -9.91 3.86
C GLU A 239 -5.23 -9.82 2.40
N SER A 240 -6.12 -9.47 1.47
CA SER A 240 -5.83 -9.25 0.05
C SER A 240 -5.11 -7.93 -0.25
N ASP A 241 -5.04 -6.99 0.70
CA ASP A 241 -4.41 -5.68 0.53
C ASP A 241 -2.86 -5.73 0.63
N VAL A 242 -2.31 -6.64 -0.17
CA VAL A 242 -0.87 -6.90 -0.36
C VAL A 242 -0.38 -6.43 -1.73
N LYS A 243 -1.24 -5.76 -2.50
CA LYS A 243 -1.07 -5.34 -3.89
C LYS A 243 0.22 -4.59 -4.16
N LEU A 244 0.55 -3.59 -3.34
CA LEU A 244 1.83 -2.87 -3.44
C LEU A 244 3.05 -3.78 -3.34
N PHE A 245 2.98 -4.80 -2.48
CA PHE A 245 4.08 -5.74 -2.35
C PHE A 245 4.17 -6.67 -3.56
N GLU A 246 3.04 -7.11 -4.09
CA GLU A 246 2.93 -7.90 -5.31
C GLU A 246 3.47 -7.13 -6.52
N GLN A 247 3.07 -5.87 -6.68
CA GLN A 247 3.62 -4.95 -7.68
C GLN A 247 5.13 -4.85 -7.55
N TYR A 248 5.64 -4.57 -6.35
CA TYR A 248 7.09 -4.45 -6.14
C TYR A 248 7.80 -5.74 -6.59
N ILE A 249 7.26 -6.93 -6.35
CA ILE A 249 7.90 -8.19 -6.74
C ILE A 249 7.73 -8.51 -8.22
N GLY A 250 6.51 -8.41 -8.75
CA GLY A 250 6.10 -9.01 -10.01
C GLY A 250 5.90 -8.04 -11.16
N ASN A 251 5.85 -6.73 -10.93
CA ASN A 251 5.69 -5.77 -12.02
C ASN A 251 6.96 -5.71 -12.89
N THR A 252 6.78 -5.90 -14.20
CA THR A 252 7.89 -5.95 -15.17
C THR A 252 8.67 -4.63 -15.24
N THR A 253 7.99 -3.49 -15.16
CA THR A 253 8.64 -2.16 -15.16
C THR A 253 9.54 -2.01 -13.93
N LEU A 254 9.07 -2.41 -12.75
CA LEU A 254 9.88 -2.36 -11.53
C LEU A 254 11.01 -3.40 -11.53
N ALA A 255 10.81 -4.56 -12.18
CA ALA A 255 11.85 -5.57 -12.35
C ALA A 255 12.99 -5.08 -13.26
N ASP A 256 12.65 -4.43 -14.38
CA ASP A 256 13.61 -3.81 -15.28
C ASP A 256 14.44 -2.73 -14.56
N ILE A 257 13.77 -1.84 -13.80
CA ILE A 257 14.44 -0.79 -13.02
C ILE A 257 15.38 -1.40 -11.98
N LYS A 258 14.97 -2.48 -11.31
CA LYS A 258 15.84 -3.22 -10.37
C LYS A 258 17.06 -3.80 -11.07
N SER A 259 16.91 -4.33 -12.27
CA SER A 259 18.02 -4.80 -13.08
C SER A 259 18.97 -3.65 -13.41
N ASP A 260 18.42 -2.53 -13.90
CA ASP A 260 19.15 -1.31 -14.26
C ASP A 260 19.99 -0.74 -13.11
N VAL A 261 19.45 -0.71 -11.88
CA VAL A 261 20.20 -0.19 -10.69
C VAL A 261 21.06 -1.24 -9.99
N GLY A 262 21.27 -2.42 -10.60
CA GLY A 262 22.08 -3.49 -10.03
C GLY A 262 21.51 -4.07 -8.73
N PHE A 263 20.19 -4.14 -8.60
CA PHE A 263 19.51 -4.69 -7.41
C PHE A 263 19.67 -6.22 -7.35
N GLY A 264 20.84 -6.66 -6.91
CA GLY A 264 21.24 -8.07 -6.93
C GLY A 264 20.68 -8.94 -5.79
N LYS A 265 21.11 -10.21 -5.79
CA LYS A 265 20.72 -11.25 -4.82
C LYS A 265 20.99 -10.84 -3.36
N THR A 266 22.06 -10.08 -3.10
CA THR A 266 22.44 -9.63 -1.75
C THR A 266 21.42 -8.68 -1.13
N GLU A 267 20.88 -7.74 -1.91
CA GLU A 267 19.85 -6.82 -1.43
C GLU A 267 18.51 -7.55 -1.29
N ALA A 268 18.22 -8.51 -2.17
CA ALA A 268 17.06 -9.40 -2.00
C ALA A 268 17.10 -10.16 -0.66
N VAL A 269 18.26 -10.70 -0.27
CA VAL A 269 18.47 -11.38 1.03
C VAL A 269 18.27 -10.42 2.20
N ARG A 270 18.82 -9.19 2.13
CA ARG A 270 18.63 -8.17 3.18
C ARG A 270 17.16 -7.79 3.38
N GLN A 271 16.34 -7.92 2.34
CA GLN A 271 14.91 -7.65 2.43
C GLN A 271 14.11 -8.79 3.06
N ILE A 272 14.58 -10.05 3.04
CA ILE A 272 13.81 -11.23 3.50
C ILE A 272 13.28 -11.03 4.93
N ALA A 273 14.14 -10.64 5.88
CA ALA A 273 13.72 -10.46 7.26
C ALA A 273 12.61 -9.40 7.40
N ARG A 274 12.71 -8.31 6.64
CA ARG A 274 11.70 -7.24 6.61
C ARG A 274 10.40 -7.69 5.96
N LYS A 275 10.48 -8.43 4.85
CA LYS A 275 9.34 -9.02 4.15
C LYS A 275 8.56 -9.98 5.05
N MET A 276 9.28 -10.87 5.74
CA MET A 276 8.67 -11.83 6.67
C MET A 276 8.03 -11.13 7.86
N SER A 277 8.72 -10.14 8.44
CA SER A 277 8.18 -9.32 9.52
C SER A 277 6.92 -8.58 9.08
N TRP A 278 6.96 -7.90 7.93
CA TRP A 278 5.82 -7.21 7.34
C TRP A 278 4.60 -8.13 7.20
N ARG A 279 4.73 -9.25 6.47
CA ARG A 279 3.65 -10.24 6.27
C ARG A 279 3.07 -10.73 7.59
N PHE A 280 3.95 -11.04 8.54
CA PHE A 280 3.53 -11.52 9.85
C PHE A 280 2.68 -10.50 10.59
N TRP A 281 3.13 -9.25 10.70
CA TRP A 281 2.37 -8.21 11.42
C TRP A 281 1.09 -7.83 10.69
N PHE A 282 1.14 -7.73 9.36
CA PHE A 282 -0.03 -7.41 8.54
C PHE A 282 -1.12 -8.47 8.72
N CYS A 283 -0.79 -9.75 8.51
CA CYS A 283 -1.70 -10.87 8.71
C CYS A 283 -2.27 -10.93 10.15
N LEU A 284 -1.46 -10.64 11.17
CA LEU A 284 -1.96 -10.59 12.54
C LEU A 284 -2.97 -9.46 12.75
N ALA A 285 -2.72 -8.28 12.18
CA ALA A 285 -3.58 -7.12 12.31
C ALA A 285 -4.90 -7.30 11.54
N THR A 286 -4.84 -7.66 10.26
CA THR A 286 -6.02 -7.85 9.39
C THR A 286 -6.91 -8.97 9.92
N ARG A 287 -6.34 -10.12 10.28
CA ARG A 287 -7.10 -11.22 10.89
C ARG A 287 -7.79 -10.83 12.19
N LYS A 288 -7.14 -10.00 13.03
CA LYS A 288 -7.73 -9.52 14.29
C LYS A 288 -8.92 -8.59 14.01
N VAL A 289 -8.81 -7.70 13.02
CA VAL A 289 -9.93 -6.87 12.56
C VAL A 289 -11.04 -7.74 11.99
N ALA A 290 -10.75 -8.59 10.99
CA ALA A 290 -11.72 -9.49 10.36
C ALA A 290 -12.50 -10.33 11.38
N THR A 291 -11.80 -10.96 12.33
CA THR A 291 -12.45 -11.75 13.39
C THR A 291 -13.32 -10.89 14.32
N GLY A 292 -12.90 -9.65 14.58
CA GLY A 292 -13.66 -8.69 15.39
C GLY A 292 -14.93 -8.22 14.67
N VAL A 293 -14.79 -7.83 13.41
CA VAL A 293 -15.88 -7.42 12.52
C VAL A 293 -16.90 -8.55 12.35
N GLY A 294 -16.46 -9.76 12.01
CA GLY A 294 -17.38 -10.90 11.85
C GLY A 294 -18.19 -11.24 13.11
N ARG A 295 -17.63 -10.99 14.31
CA ARG A 295 -18.41 -11.10 15.56
C ARG A 295 -19.39 -9.96 15.75
N ALA A 296 -18.99 -8.73 15.43
CA ALA A 296 -19.83 -7.55 15.56
C ALA A 296 -21.01 -7.61 14.59
N VAL A 297 -20.76 -7.93 13.32
CA VAL A 297 -21.77 -8.21 12.28
C VAL A 297 -22.79 -9.21 12.78
N LYS A 298 -22.33 -10.40 13.22
CA LYS A 298 -23.22 -11.43 13.72
C LYS A 298 -24.04 -10.94 14.92
N SER A 299 -23.40 -10.25 15.87
CA SER A 299 -24.09 -9.75 17.07
C SER A 299 -25.15 -8.70 16.75
N LEU A 300 -24.91 -7.83 15.76
CA LEU A 300 -25.86 -6.82 15.31
C LEU A 300 -27.04 -7.48 14.62
N ASN A 301 -26.78 -8.37 13.65
CA ASN A 301 -27.80 -9.12 12.92
C ASN A 301 -28.67 -9.97 13.86
N ASP A 302 -28.06 -10.70 14.81
CA ASP A 302 -28.79 -11.51 15.80
C ASP A 302 -29.66 -10.63 16.73
N ARG A 303 -29.17 -9.43 17.10
CA ARG A 303 -29.87 -8.52 18.02
C ARG A 303 -31.06 -7.82 17.37
N TYR A 304 -30.89 -7.38 16.12
CA TYR A 304 -31.89 -6.61 15.39
C TYR A 304 -32.77 -7.47 14.47
N GLY A 305 -32.50 -8.77 14.37
CA GLY A 305 -33.30 -9.71 13.59
C GLY A 305 -33.25 -9.44 12.09
N THR A 306 -32.07 -9.06 11.57
CA THR A 306 -31.85 -8.66 10.17
C THR A 306 -30.57 -9.29 9.62
N ASP A 307 -30.34 -9.17 8.32
CA ASP A 307 -29.11 -9.52 7.62
C ASP A 307 -28.41 -8.30 6.98
N GLN A 308 -28.93 -7.09 7.22
CA GLN A 308 -28.43 -5.85 6.61
C GLN A 308 -27.11 -5.34 7.20
N PHE A 309 -26.74 -5.70 8.44
CA PHE A 309 -25.44 -5.28 8.98
C PHE A 309 -24.33 -6.11 8.35
N ASN A 310 -23.39 -5.44 7.68
CA ASN A 310 -22.21 -6.07 7.08
C ASN A 310 -20.90 -5.43 7.60
N SER A 311 -19.76 -5.82 7.02
CA SER A 311 -18.45 -5.30 7.43
C SER A 311 -18.27 -3.82 7.09
N GLN A 312 -18.89 -3.32 6.01
CA GLN A 312 -18.81 -1.92 5.60
C GLN A 312 -19.47 -1.00 6.62
N VAL A 313 -20.62 -1.38 7.20
CA VAL A 313 -21.24 -0.60 8.29
C VAL A 313 -20.27 -0.32 9.44
N LEU A 314 -19.40 -1.29 9.74
CA LEU A 314 -18.42 -1.16 10.82
C LEU A 314 -17.14 -0.46 10.37
N LEU A 315 -16.72 -0.58 9.11
CA LEU A 315 -15.40 -0.14 8.65
C LEU A 315 -15.42 1.03 7.65
N TRP A 316 -16.59 1.47 7.19
CA TRP A 316 -16.78 2.61 6.30
C TRP A 316 -17.36 3.78 7.12
N PRO A 317 -16.58 4.85 7.37
CA PRO A 317 -17.06 6.03 8.09
C PRO A 317 -18.23 6.70 7.37
N GLY A 318 -19.33 6.97 8.09
CA GLY A 318 -20.55 7.57 7.58
C GLY A 318 -21.71 6.57 7.42
N GLU A 319 -21.45 5.28 7.30
CA GLU A 319 -22.50 4.25 7.21
C GLU A 319 -23.35 4.14 8.47
N GLU A 320 -22.84 4.61 9.62
CA GLU A 320 -23.62 4.74 10.85
C GLU A 320 -24.81 5.72 10.73
N ASP A 321 -24.79 6.60 9.74
CA ASP A 321 -25.80 7.62 9.48
C ASP A 321 -26.65 7.29 8.23
N ALA A 322 -26.52 6.08 7.68
CA ALA A 322 -27.30 5.64 6.52
C ALA A 322 -28.81 5.64 6.80
N ALA A 323 -29.63 5.95 5.79
CA ALA A 323 -31.07 6.11 5.96
C ALA A 323 -31.76 4.85 6.54
N TRP A 324 -31.35 3.66 6.09
CA TRP A 324 -31.88 2.38 6.58
C TRP A 324 -31.58 2.14 8.07
N MET A 325 -30.55 2.79 8.63
CA MET A 325 -30.18 2.68 10.04
C MET A 325 -31.28 3.23 10.98
N GLN A 326 -32.15 4.11 10.46
CA GLN A 326 -33.29 4.69 11.20
C GLN A 326 -34.34 3.62 11.57
N GLU A 327 -34.36 2.49 10.87
CA GLU A 327 -35.26 1.36 11.15
C GLU A 327 -34.88 0.61 12.44
N PHE A 328 -33.66 0.81 12.96
CA PHE A 328 -33.11 0.07 14.10
C PHE A 328 -32.71 1.00 15.26
N PRO A 329 -33.64 1.32 16.18
CA PRO A 329 -33.36 2.21 17.31
C PRO A 329 -32.14 1.77 18.14
N GLY A 330 -31.18 2.68 18.31
CA GLY A 330 -29.94 2.45 19.07
C GLY A 330 -28.83 1.68 18.32
N ALA A 331 -29.07 1.28 17.06
CA ALA A 331 -28.07 0.57 16.27
C ALA A 331 -26.84 1.43 15.99
N ARG A 332 -27.05 2.72 15.73
CA ARG A 332 -26.00 3.71 15.49
C ARG A 332 -24.94 3.73 16.59
N GLU A 333 -25.36 3.92 17.84
CA GLU A 333 -24.44 3.97 18.99
C GLU A 333 -23.73 2.62 19.19
N GLU A 334 -24.41 1.52 18.92
CA GLU A 334 -23.82 0.19 19.02
C GLU A 334 -22.78 -0.08 17.93
N VAL A 335 -23.07 0.30 16.68
CA VAL A 335 -22.11 0.24 15.55
C VAL A 335 -20.86 1.02 15.91
N LEU A 336 -20.98 2.27 16.34
CA LEU A 336 -19.85 3.12 16.74
C LEU A 336 -19.02 2.48 17.88
N ARG A 337 -19.71 1.94 18.90
CA ARG A 337 -19.05 1.25 20.02
C ARG A 337 -18.30 0.00 19.58
N LEU A 338 -18.92 -0.85 18.76
CA LEU A 338 -18.33 -2.09 18.27
C LEU A 338 -17.17 -1.83 17.33
N ARG A 339 -17.33 -0.88 16.39
CA ARG A 339 -16.27 -0.38 15.50
C ARG A 339 -15.04 0.04 16.30
N ALA A 340 -15.22 0.95 17.27
CA ALA A 340 -14.12 1.42 18.11
C ALA A 340 -13.46 0.28 18.89
N MET A 341 -14.26 -0.66 19.41
CA MET A 341 -13.75 -1.84 20.12
C MET A 341 -12.89 -2.74 19.21
N VAL A 342 -13.36 -3.00 17.99
CA VAL A 342 -12.66 -3.85 17.00
C VAL A 342 -11.32 -3.20 16.61
N VAL A 343 -11.36 -1.92 16.21
CA VAL A 343 -10.18 -1.19 15.76
C VAL A 343 -9.19 -1.00 16.91
N LYS A 344 -9.62 -0.56 18.10
CA LYS A 344 -8.73 -0.44 19.27
C LYS A 344 -8.17 -1.80 19.72
N GLY A 345 -8.97 -2.85 19.59
CA GLY A 345 -8.57 -4.22 19.88
C GLY A 345 -7.46 -4.74 18.95
N ALA A 346 -7.41 -4.27 17.70
CA ALA A 346 -6.35 -4.61 16.75
C ALA A 346 -5.17 -3.63 16.83
N LEU A 347 -5.43 -2.34 16.73
CA LEU A 347 -4.43 -1.29 16.49
C LEU A 347 -3.85 -0.68 17.78
N GLY A 348 -4.60 -0.66 18.88
CA GLY A 348 -4.16 -0.16 20.17
C GLY A 348 -5.18 0.76 20.85
N ALA A 349 -4.95 1.09 22.11
CA ALA A 349 -5.91 1.87 22.88
C ALA A 349 -6.00 3.35 22.44
N ASP A 350 -4.88 3.89 21.94
CA ASP A 350 -4.72 5.27 21.48
C ASP A 350 -4.18 5.31 20.05
N TYR A 351 -4.29 6.47 19.41
CA TYR A 351 -3.91 6.66 18.02
C TYR A 351 -2.41 6.50 17.79
N ASP A 352 -1.56 6.88 18.74
CA ASP A 352 -0.11 6.71 18.63
C ASP A 352 0.30 5.23 18.56
N ASN A 353 -0.35 4.37 19.35
CA ASN A 353 -0.18 2.92 19.26
C ASN A 353 -0.68 2.38 17.92
N ALA A 354 -1.80 2.90 17.41
CA ALA A 354 -2.34 2.52 16.10
C ALA A 354 -1.36 2.86 14.98
N VAL A 355 -0.87 4.11 14.95
CA VAL A 355 0.16 4.58 14.02
C VAL A 355 1.41 3.70 14.10
N ALA A 356 1.90 3.38 15.30
CA ALA A 356 3.07 2.53 15.48
C ALA A 356 2.88 1.10 14.92
N LEU A 357 1.68 0.52 15.02
CA LEU A 357 1.38 -0.78 14.42
C LEU A 357 1.26 -0.67 12.91
N LEU A 358 0.48 0.29 12.39
CA LEU A 358 0.27 0.50 10.95
C LEU A 358 1.60 0.73 10.22
N GLU A 359 2.51 1.49 10.82
CA GLU A 359 3.83 1.70 10.23
C GLU A 359 4.68 0.42 10.25
N ARG A 360 4.51 -0.44 11.25
CA ARG A 360 5.17 -1.76 11.24
C ARG A 360 4.65 -2.64 10.11
N THR A 361 3.37 -2.50 9.76
CA THR A 361 2.70 -3.27 8.71
C THR A 361 2.74 -2.64 7.33
N LEU A 362 3.12 -1.37 7.15
CA LEU A 362 3.02 -0.70 5.84
C LEU A 362 4.32 -0.02 5.40
N LEU A 363 5.11 0.51 6.36
CA LEU A 363 6.36 1.21 6.06
C LEU A 363 7.41 0.37 5.31
N PRO A 364 7.50 -0.97 5.46
CA PRO A 364 8.43 -1.78 4.66
C PRO A 364 8.26 -1.61 3.15
N CYS A 365 7.03 -1.52 2.63
CA CYS A 365 6.79 -1.29 1.20
C CYS A 365 7.29 0.09 0.76
N PHE A 366 6.98 1.13 1.55
CA PHE A 366 7.53 2.47 1.34
C PHE A 366 9.06 2.49 1.36
N GLU A 367 9.71 1.77 2.29
CA GLU A 367 11.17 1.69 2.36
C GLU A 367 11.78 1.02 1.12
N PHE A 368 11.12 -0.01 0.58
CA PHE A 368 11.56 -0.67 -0.64
C PHE A 368 11.42 0.25 -1.85
N ALA A 369 10.26 0.90 -2.01
CA ALA A 369 10.00 1.83 -3.10
C ALA A 369 10.92 3.06 -3.03
N THR A 370 11.11 3.66 -1.84
CA THR A 370 11.98 4.84 -1.64
C THR A 370 13.43 4.54 -2.00
N ARG A 371 13.95 3.37 -1.62
CA ARG A 371 15.31 2.96 -1.99
C ARG A 371 15.47 2.75 -3.48
N LEU A 372 14.47 2.14 -4.13
CA LEU A 372 14.50 1.91 -5.56
C LEU A 372 14.43 3.25 -6.31
N ARG A 373 13.52 4.14 -5.91
CA ARG A 373 13.38 5.49 -6.45
C ARG A 373 14.66 6.30 -6.29
N ALA A 374 15.24 6.37 -5.09
CA ALA A 374 16.48 7.09 -4.87
C ALA A 374 17.65 6.61 -5.74
N ARG A 375 17.68 5.32 -6.12
CA ARG A 375 18.72 4.78 -7.00
C ARG A 375 18.47 5.06 -8.47
N TYR A 376 17.24 5.31 -8.90
CA TYR A 376 16.88 5.43 -10.32
C TYR A 376 16.49 6.87 -10.73
N ASP A 377 15.88 7.62 -9.82
CA ASP A 377 15.33 8.96 -10.04
C ASP A 377 16.30 10.02 -9.48
N PRO A 378 17.22 10.57 -10.30
CA PRO A 378 18.16 11.60 -9.82
C PRO A 378 17.45 12.85 -9.32
N GLU A 379 16.29 13.19 -9.87
CA GLU A 379 15.52 14.39 -9.53
C GLU A 379 14.92 14.31 -8.12
N TYR A 380 14.59 13.08 -7.69
CA TYR A 380 14.17 12.80 -6.32
C TYR A 380 15.30 12.96 -5.30
N CYS A 381 16.56 12.85 -5.74
CA CYS A 381 17.75 13.01 -4.91
C CYS A 381 18.26 14.45 -4.90
N ASP A 382 18.34 15.11 -6.05
CA ASP A 382 18.87 16.47 -6.14
C ASP A 382 17.88 17.56 -5.67
N GLY A 383 16.60 17.19 -5.50
CA GLY A 383 15.53 18.07 -5.02
C GLY A 383 14.87 18.90 -6.12
N SER A 384 15.18 18.66 -7.40
CA SER A 384 14.61 19.37 -8.55
C SER A 384 13.12 19.07 -8.79
N LEU A 385 12.54 18.11 -8.06
CA LEU A 385 11.09 17.88 -8.05
C LEU A 385 10.33 18.77 -7.07
N ASP A 386 10.99 19.57 -6.23
CA ASP A 386 10.27 20.52 -5.38
C ASP A 386 9.77 21.71 -6.23
N TYR A 387 8.47 22.04 -6.14
CA TYR A 387 7.89 23.17 -6.86
C TYR A 387 6.76 23.85 -6.08
N VAL A 388 6.34 25.03 -6.56
CA VAL A 388 5.16 25.74 -6.06
C VAL A 388 4.00 25.45 -7.00
N CYS A 389 2.92 24.87 -6.48
CA CYS A 389 1.75 24.52 -7.27
C CYS A 389 1.11 25.77 -7.89
N GLU A 390 1.01 25.78 -9.23
CA GLU A 390 0.45 26.90 -10.00
C GLU A 390 -1.01 27.20 -9.61
N ASP A 391 -1.80 26.18 -9.24
CA ASP A 391 -3.22 26.33 -8.93
C ASP A 391 -3.49 26.78 -7.48
N SER A 392 -2.64 26.37 -6.53
CA SER A 392 -2.91 26.52 -5.09
C SER A 392 -1.88 27.37 -4.35
N GLY A 393 -0.77 27.72 -4.98
CA GLY A 393 0.37 28.37 -4.34
C GLY A 393 1.08 27.50 -3.28
N THR A 394 0.71 26.22 -3.15
CA THR A 394 1.26 25.34 -2.13
C THR A 394 2.65 24.83 -2.51
N ASN A 395 3.54 24.75 -1.52
CA ASN A 395 4.88 24.19 -1.70
C ASN A 395 4.81 22.65 -1.75
N VAL A 396 4.95 22.07 -2.93
CA VAL A 396 4.96 20.62 -3.11
C VAL A 396 6.39 20.10 -2.93
N LYS A 397 6.60 19.29 -1.89
CA LYS A 397 7.90 18.66 -1.57
C LYS A 397 7.97 17.22 -2.08
N ASN A 398 8.86 16.92 -3.03
CA ASN A 398 8.95 15.59 -3.65
C ASN A 398 10.38 15.09 -3.71
N ASN A 399 11.01 14.96 -2.54
CA ASN A 399 12.40 14.57 -2.41
C ASN A 399 12.62 13.61 -1.23
N ILE A 400 13.70 12.84 -1.31
CA ILE A 400 14.02 11.80 -0.32
C ILE A 400 14.09 12.32 1.12
N VAL A 401 14.59 13.54 1.33
CA VAL A 401 14.77 14.11 2.67
C VAL A 401 13.41 14.45 3.29
N SER A 402 12.54 15.09 2.52
CA SER A 402 11.18 15.44 2.95
C SER A 402 10.36 14.19 3.29
N ASP A 403 10.43 13.14 2.47
CA ASP A 403 9.68 11.91 2.72
C ASP A 403 10.15 11.19 3.99
N LEU A 404 11.47 11.09 4.19
CA LEU A 404 12.01 10.49 5.41
C LEU A 404 11.66 11.31 6.66
N LYS A 405 11.59 12.64 6.54
CA LYS A 405 11.12 13.51 7.64
C LYS A 405 9.64 13.26 7.93
N ALA A 406 8.80 13.19 6.90
CA ALA A 406 7.36 12.97 7.03
C ALA A 406 7.02 11.67 7.77
N TYR A 407 7.85 10.63 7.60
CA TYR A 407 7.70 9.35 8.32
C TYR A 407 8.57 9.22 9.58
N GLY A 408 9.08 10.32 10.12
CA GLY A 408 9.74 10.36 11.43
C GLY A 408 11.02 9.54 11.53
N TYR A 409 11.80 9.46 10.44
CA TYR A 409 13.10 8.77 10.45
C TYR A 409 14.11 9.43 11.42
N ARG A 410 15.14 8.69 11.85
CA ARG A 410 16.15 9.26 12.77
C ARG A 410 16.92 10.35 12.06
N GLN A 411 17.38 11.34 12.82
CA GLN A 411 18.28 12.37 12.31
C GLN A 411 19.50 11.78 11.61
N ARG A 412 20.10 10.69 12.12
CA ARG A 412 21.21 10.02 11.41
C ARG A 412 20.84 9.54 10.00
N ASP A 413 19.62 9.06 9.81
CA ASP A 413 19.18 8.52 8.51
C ASP A 413 18.83 9.68 7.57
N ILE A 414 18.23 10.75 8.11
CA ILE A 414 17.98 12.01 7.41
C ILE A 414 19.31 12.62 6.96
N HIS A 415 20.31 12.71 7.83
CA HIS A 415 21.66 13.20 7.48
C HIS A 415 22.33 12.35 6.40
N ARG A 416 22.18 11.01 6.46
CA ARG A 416 22.69 10.13 5.39
C ARG A 416 21.99 10.39 4.06
N ALA A 417 20.67 10.58 4.08
CA ALA A 417 19.92 10.92 2.88
C ALA A 417 20.29 12.31 2.34
N GLN A 418 20.53 13.29 3.21
CA GLN A 418 21.02 14.62 2.83
C GLN A 418 22.42 14.56 2.20
N ALA A 419 23.34 13.78 2.77
CA ALA A 419 24.67 13.59 2.20
C ALA A 419 24.58 12.90 0.83
N TYR A 420 23.75 11.87 0.71
CA TYR A 420 23.49 11.20 -0.57
C TYR A 420 22.89 12.14 -1.62
N ALA A 421 21.87 12.91 -1.24
CA ALA A 421 21.24 13.94 -2.07
C ALA A 421 22.23 15.00 -2.54
N THR A 422 23.09 15.49 -1.64
CA THR A 422 24.13 16.49 -1.95
C THR A 422 25.14 15.94 -2.95
N ASN A 423 25.60 14.70 -2.75
CA ASN A 423 26.51 14.06 -3.69
C ASN A 423 25.88 13.88 -5.07
N ALA A 424 24.65 13.35 -5.13
CA ALA A 424 23.92 13.18 -6.38
C ALA A 424 23.73 14.53 -7.12
N LYS A 425 23.36 15.58 -6.38
CA LYS A 425 23.22 16.93 -6.93
C LYS A 425 24.53 17.44 -7.53
N ASN A 426 25.65 17.29 -6.83
CA ASN A 426 26.96 17.73 -7.29
C ASN A 426 27.40 16.94 -8.55
N GLU A 427 27.24 15.63 -8.54
CA GLU A 427 27.57 14.76 -9.68
C GLU A 427 26.74 15.10 -10.92
N ILE A 428 25.43 15.30 -10.76
CA ILE A 428 24.53 15.70 -11.84
C ILE A 428 24.89 17.09 -12.36
N SER A 429 25.21 18.05 -11.48
CA SER A 429 25.64 19.39 -11.91
C SER A 429 26.88 19.32 -12.80
N LEU A 430 27.91 18.58 -12.38
CA LEU A 430 29.14 18.39 -13.15
C LEU A 430 28.86 17.74 -14.52
N PHE A 431 27.96 16.76 -14.55
CA PHE A 431 27.55 16.13 -15.80
C PHE A 431 26.81 17.10 -16.74
N LEU A 432 25.90 17.92 -16.20
CA LEU A 432 25.19 18.94 -16.99
C LEU A 432 26.14 20.01 -17.53
N ASP A 433 27.11 20.45 -16.74
CA ASP A 433 28.14 21.40 -17.18
C ASP A 433 29.01 20.81 -18.29
N TYR A 434 29.34 19.52 -18.19
CA TYR A 434 30.01 18.78 -19.25
C TYR A 434 29.18 18.71 -20.54
N LEU A 435 27.87 18.48 -20.47
CA LEU A 435 27.00 18.47 -21.65
C LEU A 435 26.97 19.85 -22.35
N LYS A 436 26.92 20.94 -21.57
CA LYS A 436 26.96 22.31 -22.10
C LYS A 436 28.29 22.62 -22.78
N ALA A 437 29.42 22.40 -22.09
CA ALA A 437 30.76 22.52 -22.69
C ALA A 437 30.98 21.50 -23.84
N GLY A 438 30.16 20.46 -23.82
CA GLY A 438 30.00 19.39 -24.80
C GLY A 438 29.57 19.85 -26.19
N GLY A 439 28.90 21.00 -26.29
CA GLY A 439 28.12 21.40 -27.46
C GLY A 439 26.80 20.64 -27.58
N ARG A 440 26.31 20.04 -26.48
CA ARG A 440 25.06 19.25 -26.43
C ARG A 440 23.88 20.11 -25.95
N GLU A 441 23.78 21.34 -26.47
CA GLU A 441 22.69 22.26 -26.13
C GLU A 441 21.33 21.73 -26.58
N ASP A 442 21.32 20.91 -27.64
CA ASP A 442 20.15 20.19 -28.16
C ASP A 442 19.41 19.38 -27.08
N LEU A 443 20.14 18.84 -26.10
CA LEU A 443 19.54 18.08 -25.00
C LEU A 443 18.73 18.94 -24.05
N PHE A 444 19.06 20.22 -23.90
CA PHE A 444 18.35 21.11 -22.99
C PHE A 444 17.01 21.57 -23.57
N ASP A 445 16.87 21.55 -24.90
CA ASP A 445 15.61 21.78 -25.59
C ASP A 445 14.70 20.53 -25.56
N ASP A 446 15.29 19.33 -25.55
CA ASP A 446 14.56 18.07 -25.39
C ASP A 446 14.62 17.55 -23.94
N LYS A 447 13.69 18.04 -23.12
CA LYS A 447 13.56 17.66 -21.71
C LYS A 447 13.46 16.14 -21.48
N LEU A 448 12.90 15.35 -22.41
CA LEU A 448 12.84 13.88 -22.29
C LEU A 448 14.22 13.25 -22.53
N ALA A 449 14.96 13.73 -23.52
CA ALA A 449 16.33 13.30 -23.77
C ALA A 449 17.24 13.62 -22.58
N LEU A 450 17.12 14.83 -22.03
CA LEU A 450 17.87 15.25 -20.83
C LEU A 450 17.57 14.35 -19.62
N ARG A 451 16.29 14.07 -19.36
CA ARG A 451 15.88 13.14 -18.30
C ARG A 451 16.53 11.77 -18.49
N ALA A 452 16.48 11.21 -19.69
CA ALA A 452 17.07 9.90 -19.97
C ALA A 452 18.57 9.89 -19.72
N ALA A 453 19.30 10.91 -20.19
CA ALA A 453 20.73 11.08 -19.94
C ALA A 453 21.05 11.19 -18.44
N LYS A 454 20.30 12.01 -17.68
CA LYS A 454 20.43 12.14 -16.22
C LYS A 454 20.24 10.80 -15.50
N ILE A 455 19.20 10.04 -15.86
CA ILE A 455 18.94 8.72 -15.26
C ILE A 455 20.09 7.77 -15.57
N ALA A 456 20.46 7.63 -16.84
CA ALA A 456 21.52 6.72 -17.27
C ALA A 456 22.85 7.03 -16.57
N PHE A 457 23.19 8.32 -16.43
CA PHE A 457 24.35 8.74 -15.66
C PHE A 457 24.21 8.39 -14.17
N HIS A 458 23.07 8.69 -13.54
CA HIS A 458 22.85 8.42 -12.11
C HIS A 458 22.95 6.94 -11.75
N ILE A 459 22.41 6.06 -12.60
CA ILE A 459 22.45 4.61 -12.39
C ILE A 459 23.76 3.95 -12.88
N ASP A 460 24.69 4.75 -13.40
CA ASP A 460 25.92 4.28 -14.06
C ASP A 460 25.66 3.25 -15.18
N LYS A 461 24.64 3.53 -16.02
CA LYS A 461 24.26 2.64 -17.12
C LYS A 461 25.45 2.47 -18.06
N ASN A 462 25.80 1.21 -18.35
CA ASN A 462 26.94 0.86 -19.20
C ASN A 462 28.28 1.46 -18.74
N GLY A 463 28.40 1.83 -17.45
CA GLY A 463 29.59 2.51 -16.95
C GLY A 463 29.70 3.98 -17.35
N LEU A 464 28.61 4.63 -17.81
CA LEU A 464 28.64 6.03 -18.27
C LEU A 464 29.20 6.99 -17.22
N LYS A 465 28.82 6.82 -15.94
CA LYS A 465 29.33 7.66 -14.85
C LYS A 465 30.78 7.34 -14.56
N LYS A 466 31.15 6.06 -14.59
CA LYS A 466 32.54 5.64 -14.44
C LYS A 466 33.44 6.23 -15.54
N LEU A 467 33.02 6.13 -16.81
CA LEU A 467 33.70 6.73 -17.96
C LEU A 467 33.86 8.24 -17.78
N PHE A 468 32.81 8.94 -17.37
CA PHE A 468 32.85 10.37 -17.07
C PHE A 468 33.87 10.72 -15.97
N GLN A 469 33.91 9.94 -14.89
CA GLN A 469 34.85 10.16 -13.77
C GLN A 469 36.30 9.82 -14.12
N GLU A 470 36.52 8.85 -15.01
CA GLU A 470 37.84 8.40 -15.46
C GLU A 470 38.38 9.21 -16.65
N SER A 471 37.59 10.13 -17.21
CA SER A 471 37.90 10.83 -18.45
C SER A 471 39.06 11.83 -18.37
N GLY A 472 40.15 11.52 -19.09
CA GLY A 472 40.87 12.43 -20.00
C GLY A 472 41.04 11.74 -21.37
N PRO A 473 41.93 12.20 -22.28
CA PRO A 473 41.72 13.09 -23.45
C PRO A 473 40.45 12.88 -24.32
N ALA A 474 40.37 13.52 -25.50
CA ALA A 474 39.20 13.59 -26.42
C ALA A 474 38.55 12.26 -26.84
N ALA A 475 39.27 11.13 -26.78
CA ALA A 475 38.73 9.80 -27.10
C ALA A 475 37.61 9.39 -26.14
N SER A 476 37.77 9.66 -24.83
CA SER A 476 36.74 9.38 -23.81
C SER A 476 35.46 10.20 -24.02
N ARG A 477 35.56 11.38 -24.67
CA ARG A 477 34.41 12.22 -25.00
C ARG A 477 33.56 11.63 -26.14
N ALA A 478 34.18 11.01 -27.13
CA ALA A 478 33.45 10.34 -28.22
C ALA A 478 32.69 9.11 -27.69
N GLU A 479 33.30 8.34 -26.79
CA GLU A 479 32.66 7.19 -26.14
C GLU A 479 31.47 7.60 -25.26
N ILE A 480 31.65 8.62 -24.42
CA ILE A 480 30.57 9.18 -23.59
C ILE A 480 29.40 9.66 -24.46
N ASN A 481 29.68 10.42 -25.52
CA ASN A 481 28.65 10.91 -26.44
C ASN A 481 27.90 9.75 -27.12
N THR A 482 28.62 8.71 -27.54
CA THR A 482 28.02 7.52 -28.15
C THR A 482 27.04 6.83 -27.19
N GLU A 483 27.41 6.69 -25.92
CA GLU A 483 26.50 6.11 -24.91
C GLU A 483 25.30 7.03 -24.61
N ILE A 484 25.51 8.34 -24.55
CA ILE A 484 24.42 9.32 -24.41
C ILE A 484 23.42 9.18 -25.58
N ASP A 485 23.89 9.09 -26.83
CA ASP A 485 23.03 8.98 -28.01
C ASP A 485 22.20 7.69 -27.99
N LYS A 486 22.80 6.56 -27.56
CA LYS A 486 22.07 5.30 -27.35
C LYS A 486 20.97 5.44 -26.29
N VAL A 487 21.23 6.17 -25.21
CA VAL A 487 20.26 6.43 -24.13
C VAL A 487 19.12 7.32 -24.62
N ILE A 488 19.42 8.37 -25.37
CA ILE A 488 18.43 9.31 -25.91
C ILE A 488 17.49 8.62 -26.89
N ALA A 489 18.00 7.70 -27.72
CA ALA A 489 17.17 6.87 -28.58
C ALA A 489 16.12 6.05 -27.79
N GLN A 490 16.36 5.82 -26.50
CA GLN A 490 15.46 5.09 -25.58
C GLN A 490 14.73 6.01 -24.60
N LYS A 491 14.69 7.34 -24.83
CA LYS A 491 14.13 8.31 -23.86
C LYS A 491 12.70 7.99 -23.38
N GLN A 492 11.85 7.44 -24.25
CA GLN A 492 10.49 7.03 -23.89
C GLN A 492 10.46 5.83 -22.93
N VAL A 493 11.40 4.89 -23.05
CA VAL A 493 11.54 3.75 -22.13
C VAL A 493 11.90 4.24 -20.74
N TYR A 494 12.91 5.11 -20.64
CA TYR A 494 13.31 5.73 -19.37
C TYR A 494 12.18 6.55 -18.74
N SER A 495 11.48 7.36 -19.53
CA SER A 495 10.35 8.14 -19.02
C SER A 495 9.22 7.24 -18.50
N THR A 496 8.82 6.22 -19.27
CA THR A 496 7.77 5.28 -18.86
C THR A 496 8.14 4.53 -17.58
N ARG A 497 9.39 4.07 -17.49
CA ARG A 497 9.93 3.40 -16.29
C ARG A 497 9.89 4.34 -15.09
N LEU A 498 10.35 5.58 -15.24
CA LEU A 498 10.37 6.56 -14.17
C LEU A 498 8.96 6.91 -13.69
N THR A 499 8.01 7.17 -14.59
CA THR A 499 6.61 7.46 -14.23
C THR A 499 6.00 6.29 -13.45
N GLY A 500 6.20 5.04 -13.89
CA GLY A 500 5.73 3.85 -13.18
C GLY A 500 6.36 3.69 -11.79
N LEU A 501 7.64 4.00 -11.63
CA LEU A 501 8.34 3.99 -10.33
C LEU A 501 7.83 5.06 -9.39
N ARG A 502 7.62 6.29 -9.89
CA ARG A 502 7.04 7.40 -9.13
C ARG A 502 5.62 7.09 -8.68
N LEU A 503 4.80 6.53 -9.57
CA LEU A 503 3.45 6.06 -9.26
C LEU A 503 3.48 5.01 -8.15
N HIS A 504 4.24 3.92 -8.32
CA HIS A 504 4.36 2.88 -7.30
C HIS A 504 4.80 3.44 -5.93
N HIS A 505 5.84 4.28 -5.92
CA HIS A 505 6.32 4.92 -4.70
C HIS A 505 5.24 5.77 -4.03
N GLN A 506 4.53 6.61 -4.79
CA GLN A 506 3.47 7.44 -4.24
C GLN A 506 2.28 6.62 -3.72
N LEU A 507 1.94 5.51 -4.37
CA LEU A 507 0.89 4.61 -3.89
C LEU A 507 1.24 3.98 -2.53
N THR A 508 2.52 3.70 -2.25
CA THR A 508 2.93 3.25 -0.90
C THR A 508 2.69 4.30 0.17
N MET A 509 2.84 5.58 -0.18
CA MET A 509 2.60 6.69 0.74
C MET A 509 1.10 6.91 0.97
N LEU A 510 0.31 6.86 -0.10
CA LEU A 510 -1.15 6.92 -0.06
C LEU A 510 -1.74 5.78 0.78
N GLN A 511 -1.24 4.54 0.63
CA GLN A 511 -1.70 3.42 1.44
C GLN A 511 -1.47 3.66 2.94
N ILE A 512 -0.29 4.17 3.32
CA ILE A 512 0.00 4.49 4.72
C ILE A 512 -0.92 5.61 5.24
N ALA A 513 -1.12 6.67 4.45
CA ALA A 513 -2.00 7.77 4.83
C ALA A 513 -3.44 7.29 5.00
N GLY A 514 -4.00 6.60 4.00
CA GLY A 514 -5.37 6.10 4.03
C GLY A 514 -5.64 5.14 5.20
N TYR A 515 -4.72 4.22 5.54
CA TYR A 515 -4.87 3.38 6.73
C TYR A 515 -4.88 4.19 8.04
N LYS A 516 -4.04 5.22 8.14
CA LYS A 516 -3.96 6.07 9.32
C LYS A 516 -5.23 6.91 9.47
N ASP A 517 -5.68 7.53 8.39
CA ASP A 517 -6.88 8.36 8.37
C ASP A 517 -8.12 7.53 8.63
N LEU A 518 -8.24 6.35 8.01
CA LEU A 518 -9.34 5.42 8.28
C LEU A 518 -9.32 4.95 9.73
N ALA A 519 -8.18 4.53 10.28
CA ALA A 519 -8.09 4.14 11.68
C ALA A 519 -8.52 5.27 12.62
N LYS A 520 -8.10 6.52 12.32
CA LYS A 520 -8.46 7.71 13.09
C LYS A 520 -9.97 7.93 13.09
N GLN A 521 -10.60 7.92 11.91
CA GLN A 521 -12.04 8.09 11.76
C GLN A 521 -12.83 6.99 12.47
N LEU A 522 -12.37 5.74 12.39
CA LEU A 522 -13.11 4.62 12.96
C LEU A 522 -13.07 4.55 14.49
N ALA A 523 -12.02 5.05 15.15
CA ALA A 523 -11.86 4.77 16.58
C ALA A 523 -11.14 5.83 17.42
N TYR A 524 -10.55 6.86 16.81
CA TYR A 524 -9.70 7.84 17.52
C TYR A 524 -10.06 9.29 17.19
N SER A 525 -11.28 9.53 16.72
CA SER A 525 -11.86 10.86 16.57
C SER A 525 -12.60 11.14 17.87
N ASP A 526 -11.91 11.79 18.81
CA ASP A 526 -12.51 12.38 20.00
C ASP A 526 -13.05 13.78 19.66
#